data_AF-A0A2A2WIX7-F1
#
_entry.id   AF-A0A2A2WIX7-F1
#
_cell.length_a   1.000
_cell.length_b   1.000
_cell.length_c   1.000
_cell.angle_alpha   90.00
_cell.angle_beta   90.00
_cell.angle_gamma   90.00
#
_symmetry.space_group_name_H-M   'P 1'
#
loop_
_entity.id
_entity.type
_entity.pdbx_description
1 polymer ?
#
loop_
_entity_poly.entity_id
_entity_poly.type
_entity_poly.pdbx_seq_one_letter_code
_entity_poly.pdbx_strand_id
1 'polypeptide(L)'
;MSLLANPPVHHASSKHVSQSSDATFLSSHSIDRVQHAITEDESTIDWLLIAHDDPDLHSRLAKAAAMESSCMLTVHQSQWEFQSAGLASLLDSAVARSGVQRLWLVGHSEGCDDDPLEDSAQGETGHQLIGAARTMLNKASRAKDDFASKVKSLHQHPAVQQAVADGDLRVHALFYLAHCKTFLMYNSATHEFRPLA
;
A
#
# COMPACT_ATOMS: atom_id res chain seq x y z
N MET A 1 66.63 23.63 10.66
CA MET A 1 66.17 22.23 10.71
C MET A 1 65.05 22.17 11.73
N SER A 2 63.80 22.29 11.28
CA SER A 2 62.61 22.32 12.14
C SER A 2 62.00 20.91 12.23
N LEU A 3 61.89 20.39 13.44
CA LEU A 3 61.21 19.12 13.74
C LEU A 3 59.72 19.39 13.92
N LEU A 4 58.89 18.83 13.04
CA LEU A 4 57.43 18.82 13.15
C LEU A 4 57.00 17.66 14.06
N ALA A 5 56.30 17.97 15.15
CA ALA A 5 55.69 16.99 16.04
C ALA A 5 54.26 16.67 15.55
N ASN A 6 53.95 15.38 15.37
CA ASN A 6 52.61 14.90 15.05
C ASN A 6 51.72 14.84 16.31
N PRO A 7 50.42 15.18 16.23
CA PRO A 7 49.49 15.01 17.34
C PRO A 7 48.94 13.58 17.42
N PRO A 8 48.40 13.17 18.59
CA PRO A 8 47.94 11.81 18.84
C PRO A 8 46.57 11.55 18.20
N VAL A 9 46.45 10.38 17.55
CA VAL A 9 45.20 9.86 16.99
C VAL A 9 44.39 9.22 18.11
N HIS A 10 43.29 9.86 18.49
CA HIS A 10 42.29 9.24 19.39
C HIS A 10 41.39 8.30 18.58
N HIS A 11 41.59 6.99 18.77
CA HIS A 11 40.63 5.98 18.32
C HIS A 11 39.36 6.05 19.18
N ALA A 12 38.29 6.62 18.62
CA ALA A 12 36.95 6.49 19.18
C ALA A 12 36.41 5.09 18.86
N SER A 13 36.37 4.23 19.88
CA SER A 13 35.62 2.96 19.83
C SER A 13 34.12 3.26 19.80
N SER A 14 33.55 3.30 18.59
CA SER A 14 32.11 3.37 18.40
C SER A 14 31.50 2.02 18.78
N LYS A 15 30.83 1.96 19.93
CA LYS A 15 30.01 0.82 20.34
C LYS A 15 28.78 0.79 19.44
N HIS A 16 28.80 -0.08 18.44
CA HIS A 16 27.61 -0.43 17.67
C HIS A 16 26.64 -1.18 18.62
N VAL A 17 25.62 -0.47 19.11
CA VAL A 17 24.49 -1.09 19.79
C VAL A 17 23.54 -1.56 18.69
N SER A 18 23.59 -2.86 18.37
CA SER A 18 22.58 -3.49 17.53
C SER A 18 21.30 -3.66 18.34
N GLN A 19 20.45 -2.62 18.35
CA GLN A 19 19.06 -2.78 18.75
C GLN A 19 18.36 -3.57 17.66
N SER A 20 18.05 -4.83 17.95
CA SER A 20 17.06 -5.61 17.21
C SER A 20 15.72 -4.89 17.40
N SER A 21 15.36 -4.02 16.46
CA SER A 21 13.99 -3.50 16.38
C SER A 21 13.14 -4.68 15.93
N ASP A 22 12.36 -5.24 16.85
CA ASP A 22 11.34 -6.23 16.50
C ASP A 22 10.35 -5.54 15.56
N ALA A 23 10.22 -6.06 14.34
CA ALA A 23 9.30 -5.51 13.36
C ALA A 23 7.86 -5.65 13.88
N THR A 24 7.20 -4.52 14.12
CA THR A 24 5.78 -4.50 14.52
C THR A 24 4.90 -4.59 13.27
N PHE A 25 4.03 -5.59 13.21
CA PHE A 25 2.97 -5.68 12.19
C PHE A 25 1.60 -5.54 12.85
N LEU A 26 0.88 -4.47 12.55
CA LEU A 26 -0.49 -4.24 13.03
C LEU A 26 -1.47 -4.30 11.86
N SER A 27 -2.56 -5.07 11.99
CA SER A 27 -3.66 -5.11 11.00
C SER A 27 -4.98 -4.77 11.67
N SER A 28 -5.77 -3.88 11.08
CA SER A 28 -7.06 -3.44 11.64
C SER A 28 -8.01 -2.96 10.56
N HIS A 29 -9.31 -3.21 10.73
CA HIS A 29 -10.39 -2.60 9.92
C HIS A 29 -10.83 -1.23 10.46
N SER A 30 -10.32 -0.83 11.63
CA SER A 30 -10.65 0.44 12.29
C SER A 30 -9.57 1.47 12.01
N ILE A 31 -9.97 2.58 11.38
CA ILE A 31 -9.12 3.75 11.14
C ILE A 31 -8.58 4.29 12.46
N ASP A 32 -9.43 4.45 13.48
CA ASP A 32 -9.03 5.00 14.78
C ASP A 32 -7.91 4.19 15.43
N ARG A 33 -7.95 2.85 15.33
CA ARG A 33 -6.89 1.98 15.86
C ARG A 33 -5.57 2.13 15.11
N VAL A 34 -5.64 2.22 13.78
CA VAL A 34 -4.46 2.44 12.94
C VAL A 34 -3.86 3.81 13.24
N GLN A 35 -4.71 4.83 13.34
CA GLN A 35 -4.28 6.19 13.64
C GLN A 35 -3.65 6.28 15.03
N HIS A 36 -4.26 5.67 16.04
CA HIS A 36 -3.69 5.60 17.39
C HIS A 36 -2.30 4.94 17.40
N ALA A 37 -2.14 3.80 16.73
CA ALA A 37 -0.84 3.14 16.61
C ALA A 37 0.21 4.01 15.88
N ILE A 38 -0.22 4.79 14.88
CA ILE A 38 0.63 5.71 14.14
C ILE A 38 1.05 6.93 14.98
N THR A 39 0.19 7.41 15.88
CA THR A 39 0.43 8.68 16.59
C THR A 39 0.87 8.53 18.04
N GLU A 40 0.57 7.41 18.69
CA GLU A 40 0.72 7.25 20.15
C GLU A 40 1.70 6.14 20.56
N ASP A 41 1.99 5.15 19.71
CA ASP A 41 3.00 4.15 20.04
C ASP A 41 4.43 4.71 19.88
N GLU A 42 5.32 4.37 20.82
CA GLU A 42 6.74 4.78 20.78
C GLU A 42 7.52 4.12 19.62
N SER A 43 6.95 3.11 18.96
CA SER A 43 7.56 2.44 17.81
C SER A 43 7.32 3.22 16.52
N THR A 44 8.38 3.50 15.77
CA THR A 44 8.30 4.13 14.45
C THR A 44 7.67 3.16 13.45
N ILE A 45 6.57 3.56 12.83
CA ILE A 45 5.92 2.81 11.74
C ILE A 45 6.48 3.35 10.43
N ASP A 46 7.27 2.56 9.73
CA ASP A 46 7.91 2.98 8.49
C ASP A 46 6.98 2.84 7.27
N TRP A 47 6.05 1.87 7.35
CA TRP A 47 5.16 1.49 6.26
C TRP A 47 3.69 1.57 6.68
N LEU A 48 2.90 2.34 5.93
CA LEU A 48 1.44 2.28 5.99
C LEU A 48 0.92 1.53 4.76
N LEU A 49 0.10 0.51 4.98
CA LEU A 49 -0.59 -0.25 3.96
C LEU A 49 -2.10 0.04 4.06
N ILE A 50 -2.73 0.38 2.95
CA ILE A 50 -4.18 0.44 2.83
C ILE A 50 -4.56 -0.63 1.80
N ALA A 51 -5.24 -1.67 2.25
CA ALA A 51 -5.52 -2.85 1.44
C ALA A 51 -7.02 -3.14 1.39
N HIS A 52 -7.46 -3.73 0.27
CA HIS A 52 -8.81 -4.23 0.14
C HIS A 52 -9.10 -5.28 1.21
N ASP A 53 -10.34 -5.34 1.69
CA ASP A 53 -10.77 -6.27 2.73
C ASP A 53 -11.01 -7.69 2.18
N ASP A 54 -9.90 -8.38 1.87
CA ASP A 54 -9.89 -9.78 1.45
C ASP A 54 -8.89 -10.60 2.30
N PRO A 55 -9.32 -11.67 3.00
CA PRO A 55 -8.45 -12.46 3.85
C PRO A 55 -7.27 -13.12 3.12
N ASP A 56 -7.48 -13.55 1.87
CA ASP A 56 -6.44 -14.19 1.05
C ASP A 56 -5.33 -13.20 0.70
N LEU A 57 -5.71 -11.97 0.35
CA LEU A 57 -4.81 -10.83 0.15
C LEU A 57 -4.05 -10.49 1.44
N HIS A 58 -4.73 -10.39 2.59
CA HIS A 58 -4.08 -10.06 3.87
C HIS A 58 -3.04 -11.11 4.27
N SER A 59 -3.35 -12.39 4.11
CA SER A 59 -2.39 -13.48 4.39
C SER A 59 -1.13 -13.37 3.53
N ARG A 60 -1.26 -12.92 2.28
CA ARG A 60 -0.14 -12.71 1.37
C ARG A 60 0.68 -11.47 1.75
N LEU A 61 0.01 -10.37 2.08
CA LEU A 61 0.66 -9.13 2.50
C LEU A 61 1.39 -9.32 3.82
N ALA A 62 0.78 -9.98 4.82
CA ALA A 62 1.41 -10.24 6.12
C ALA A 62 2.72 -11.04 5.99
N LYS A 63 2.78 -12.01 5.07
CA LYS A 63 4.01 -12.77 4.81
C LYS A 63 5.13 -11.92 4.23
N ALA A 64 4.80 -10.90 3.44
CA ALA A 64 5.78 -9.96 2.88
C ALA A 64 6.16 -8.86 3.88
N ALA A 65 5.19 -8.37 4.68
CA ALA A 65 5.33 -7.25 5.59
C ALA A 65 6.00 -7.62 6.93
N ALA A 66 6.05 -8.90 7.30
CA ALA A 66 6.65 -9.38 8.55
C ALA A 66 8.16 -9.06 8.73
N MET A 67 8.79 -8.44 7.73
CA MET A 67 10.20 -8.04 7.77
C MET A 67 10.40 -6.58 8.18
N GLU A 68 9.34 -5.76 8.27
CA GLU A 68 9.43 -4.31 8.49
C GLU A 68 8.33 -3.80 9.44
N SER A 69 8.63 -2.70 10.15
CA SER A 69 7.66 -2.02 11.01
C SER A 69 6.55 -1.42 10.14
N SER A 70 5.37 -2.03 10.19
CA SER A 70 4.30 -1.79 9.24
C SER A 70 2.92 -1.85 9.89
N CYS A 71 2.02 -1.00 9.39
CA CYS A 71 0.63 -1.00 9.80
C CYS A 71 -0.26 -1.13 8.58
N MET A 72 -1.26 -1.99 8.66
CA MET A 72 -2.21 -2.29 7.60
C MET A 72 -3.63 -1.91 8.03
N LEU A 73 -4.22 -0.99 7.28
CA LEU A 73 -5.64 -0.70 7.30
C LEU A 73 -6.34 -1.56 6.24
N THR A 74 -7.32 -2.36 6.65
CA THR A 74 -8.11 -3.23 5.78
C THR A 74 -9.50 -2.66 5.60
N VAL A 75 -9.80 -2.14 4.40
CA VAL A 75 -11.05 -1.44 4.11
C VAL A 75 -11.50 -1.78 2.69
N HIS A 76 -12.80 -1.98 2.50
CA HIS A 76 -13.36 -2.27 1.18
C HIS A 76 -13.03 -1.15 0.18
N GLN A 77 -12.69 -1.51 -1.06
CA GLN A 77 -12.13 -0.56 -2.04
C GLN A 77 -13.14 0.54 -2.43
N SER A 78 -14.44 0.23 -2.45
CA SER A 78 -15.48 1.23 -2.70
C SER A 78 -15.56 2.32 -1.62
N GLN A 79 -15.06 2.05 -0.40
CA GLN A 79 -15.02 3.00 0.71
C GLN A 79 -13.76 3.87 0.70
N TRP A 80 -12.87 3.71 -0.29
CA TRP A 80 -11.66 4.52 -0.38
C TRP A 80 -12.00 5.92 -0.89
N GLU A 81 -12.17 6.83 0.04
CA GLU A 81 -12.38 8.24 -0.20
C GLU A 81 -11.29 9.05 0.49
N PHE A 82 -10.19 9.31 -0.22
CA PHE A 82 -9.04 10.03 0.33
C PHE A 82 -9.26 11.53 0.49
N GLN A 83 -10.46 12.02 0.19
CA GLN A 83 -10.85 13.43 0.36
C GLN A 83 -11.92 13.60 1.45
N SER A 84 -12.44 12.50 2.00
CA SER A 84 -13.43 12.52 3.08
C SER A 84 -12.78 12.18 4.43
N ALA A 85 -13.43 12.60 5.51
CA ALA A 85 -12.78 12.86 6.79
C ALA A 85 -11.95 11.69 7.37
N GLY A 86 -12.43 10.44 7.25
CA GLY A 86 -11.78 9.29 7.90
C GLY A 86 -10.39 8.99 7.33
N LEU A 87 -10.31 8.65 6.04
CA LEU A 87 -9.04 8.33 5.39
C LEU A 87 -8.14 9.55 5.23
N ALA A 88 -8.72 10.74 4.98
CA ALA A 88 -7.95 11.98 4.92
C ALA A 88 -7.23 12.26 6.25
N SER A 89 -7.93 12.17 7.38
CA SER A 89 -7.34 12.40 8.71
C SER A 89 -6.25 11.39 9.05
N LEU A 90 -6.42 10.12 8.65
CA LEU A 90 -5.38 9.11 8.79
C LEU A 90 -4.13 9.47 7.98
N LEU A 91 -4.28 9.88 6.72
CA LEU A 91 -3.16 10.29 5.87
C LEU A 91 -2.44 11.51 6.44
N ASP A 92 -3.18 12.53 6.88
CA ASP A 92 -2.62 13.71 7.53
C ASP A 92 -1.78 13.33 8.75
N SER A 93 -2.30 12.42 9.59
CA SER A 93 -1.62 11.96 10.80
C SER A 93 -0.38 11.13 10.48
N ALA A 94 -0.49 10.22 9.50
CA ALA A 94 0.61 9.38 9.06
C ALA A 94 1.79 10.22 8.54
N VAL A 95 1.51 11.19 7.68
CA VAL A 95 2.53 12.09 7.12
C VAL A 95 3.14 13.00 8.17
N ALA A 96 2.32 13.58 9.07
CA ALA A 96 2.80 14.62 9.98
C ALA A 96 3.60 14.11 11.18
N ARG A 97 3.34 12.88 11.67
CA ARG A 97 3.77 12.48 13.03
C ARG A 97 4.56 11.18 13.14
N SER A 98 4.41 10.27 12.20
CA SER A 98 4.74 8.86 12.47
C SER A 98 6.04 8.35 11.85
N GLY A 99 6.72 9.18 11.04
CA GLY A 99 7.89 8.73 10.29
C GLY A 99 7.55 7.73 9.17
N VAL A 100 6.27 7.57 8.81
CA VAL A 100 5.85 6.79 7.64
C VAL A 100 6.51 7.35 6.40
N GLN A 101 7.48 6.60 5.88
CA GLN A 101 8.22 6.94 4.67
C GLN A 101 7.63 6.26 3.43
N ARG A 102 6.80 5.23 3.63
CA ARG A 102 6.25 4.43 2.54
C ARG A 102 4.76 4.19 2.74
N LEU A 103 3.98 4.54 1.74
CA LEU A 103 2.55 4.28 1.67
C LEU A 103 2.27 3.31 0.53
N TRP A 104 1.63 2.18 0.84
CA TRP A 104 1.17 1.20 -0.14
C TRP A 104 -0.34 1.21 -0.22
N LEU A 105 -0.87 1.41 -1.42
CA LEU A 105 -2.27 1.16 -1.73
C LEU A 105 -2.38 -0.16 -2.49
N VAL A 106 -3.15 -1.12 -1.94
CA VAL A 106 -3.25 -2.48 -2.49
C VAL A 106 -4.70 -2.80 -2.87
N GLY A 107 -5.00 -2.62 -4.16
CA GLY A 107 -6.31 -2.89 -4.76
C GLY A 107 -6.54 -4.36 -5.09
N HIS A 108 -7.80 -4.66 -5.40
CA HIS A 108 -8.25 -6.03 -5.68
C HIS A 108 -9.12 -6.09 -6.93
N SER A 109 -8.95 -7.13 -7.76
CA SER A 109 -9.72 -7.28 -9.00
C SER A 109 -11.23 -7.46 -8.81
N GLU A 110 -11.65 -7.78 -7.59
CA GLU A 110 -13.07 -7.92 -7.21
C GLU A 110 -13.58 -6.76 -6.35
N GLY A 111 -12.76 -5.73 -6.09
CA GLY A 111 -13.13 -4.60 -5.23
C GLY A 111 -14.05 -3.55 -5.88
N CYS A 112 -14.45 -3.77 -7.14
CA CYS A 112 -15.39 -2.91 -7.86
C CYS A 112 -16.80 -3.52 -7.77
N ASP A 113 -17.73 -2.79 -7.15
CA ASP A 113 -19.11 -3.22 -6.87
C ASP A 113 -20.04 -3.16 -8.10
N ASP A 114 -19.53 -2.67 -9.24
CA ASP A 114 -20.30 -2.50 -10.47
C ASP A 114 -20.33 -3.81 -11.29
N ASP A 115 -21.18 -4.75 -10.89
CA ASP A 115 -22.22 -5.26 -11.81
C ASP A 115 -23.11 -6.33 -11.14
N PRO A 116 -24.45 -6.21 -11.24
CA PRO A 116 -25.31 -7.39 -11.19
C PRO A 116 -24.94 -8.26 -12.39
N LEU A 117 -24.40 -9.44 -12.13
CA LEU A 117 -24.17 -10.46 -13.15
C LEU A 117 -25.48 -10.67 -13.92
N GLU A 118 -25.54 -10.23 -15.17
CA GLU A 118 -26.62 -10.66 -16.06
C GLU A 118 -26.55 -12.19 -16.17
N ASP A 119 -27.63 -12.80 -15.71
CA ASP A 119 -27.91 -14.23 -15.61
C ASP A 119 -27.78 -14.86 -17.00
N SER A 120 -26.55 -15.18 -17.38
CA SER A 120 -26.22 -15.67 -18.71
C SER A 120 -26.52 -17.16 -18.80
N ALA A 121 -27.81 -17.42 -19.01
CA ALA A 121 -28.45 -18.55 -19.67
C ALA A 121 -27.66 -19.87 -19.74
N GLN A 122 -28.21 -20.86 -19.03
CA GLN A 122 -27.95 -22.29 -19.17
C GLN A 122 -28.06 -22.73 -20.65
N GLY A 123 -26.93 -23.08 -21.28
CA GLY A 123 -26.88 -23.60 -22.65
C GLY A 123 -25.48 -24.01 -23.09
N GLU A 124 -25.14 -25.29 -22.93
CA GLU A 124 -23.82 -25.89 -23.20
C GLU A 124 -23.29 -25.58 -24.61
N THR A 125 -22.31 -24.67 -24.76
CA THR A 125 -21.42 -24.59 -25.94
C THR A 125 -20.19 -23.71 -25.65
N GLY A 126 -19.08 -23.92 -26.39
CA GLY A 126 -17.83 -23.14 -26.29
C GLY A 126 -17.98 -21.61 -26.47
N HIS A 127 -19.12 -21.13 -26.97
CA HIS A 127 -19.47 -19.71 -26.96
C HIS A 127 -19.63 -19.14 -25.54
N GLN A 128 -20.06 -19.95 -24.57
CA GLN A 128 -20.14 -19.55 -23.16
C GLN A 128 -18.75 -19.30 -22.56
N LEU A 129 -17.73 -20.10 -22.92
CA LEU A 129 -16.37 -19.91 -22.40
C LEU A 129 -15.77 -18.59 -22.88
N ILE A 130 -15.94 -18.26 -24.17
CA ILE A 130 -15.48 -16.99 -24.73
C ILE A 130 -16.24 -15.81 -24.11
N GLY A 131 -17.56 -15.98 -23.89
CA GLY A 131 -18.39 -15.00 -23.19
C GLY A 131 -17.89 -14.74 -21.76
N ALA A 132 -17.71 -15.80 -20.96
CA ALA A 132 -17.21 -15.72 -19.59
C ALA A 132 -15.81 -15.09 -19.53
N ALA A 133 -14.91 -15.47 -20.44
CA ALA A 133 -13.57 -14.87 -20.52
C ALA A 133 -13.63 -13.37 -20.83
N ARG A 134 -14.53 -12.94 -21.73
CA ARG A 134 -14.76 -11.51 -22.02
C ARG A 134 -15.32 -10.77 -20.82
N THR A 135 -16.33 -11.32 -20.13
CA THR A 135 -16.91 -10.73 -18.92
C THR A 135 -15.85 -10.56 -17.83
N MET A 136 -15.03 -11.60 -17.60
CA MET A 136 -13.94 -11.55 -16.63
C MET A 136 -12.90 -10.49 -17.00
N LEU A 137 -12.51 -10.39 -18.28
CA LEU A 137 -11.57 -9.38 -18.75
C LEU A 137 -12.13 -7.96 -18.59
N ASN A 138 -13.40 -7.75 -18.93
CA ASN A 138 -14.07 -6.46 -18.76
C ASN A 138 -14.21 -6.06 -17.29
N LYS A 139 -14.57 -7.00 -16.41
CA LYS A 139 -14.61 -6.78 -14.95
C LYS A 139 -13.22 -6.39 -14.43
N ALA A 140 -12.19 -7.14 -14.80
CA ALA A 140 -10.82 -6.85 -14.39
C ALA A 140 -10.33 -5.50 -14.93
N SER A 141 -10.72 -5.11 -16.14
CA SER A 141 -10.40 -3.78 -16.70
C SER A 141 -11.05 -2.67 -15.89
N ARG A 142 -12.35 -2.77 -15.62
CA ARG A 142 -13.07 -1.77 -14.80
C ARG A 142 -12.51 -1.65 -13.40
N ALA A 143 -12.19 -2.77 -12.76
CA ALA A 143 -11.55 -2.77 -11.44
C ALA A 143 -10.16 -2.10 -11.45
N LYS A 144 -9.38 -2.25 -12.54
CA LYS A 144 -8.11 -1.53 -12.71
C LYS A 144 -8.31 -0.04 -12.90
N ASP A 145 -9.30 0.36 -13.70
CA ASP A 145 -9.61 1.76 -13.96
C ASP A 145 -10.08 2.46 -12.68
N ASP A 146 -10.97 1.82 -11.92
CA ASP A 146 -11.40 2.28 -10.59
C ASP A 146 -10.20 2.41 -9.65
N PHE A 147 -9.38 1.36 -9.53
CA PHE A 147 -8.18 1.40 -8.70
C PHE A 147 -7.22 2.53 -9.10
N ALA A 148 -6.97 2.73 -10.39
CA ALA A 148 -6.13 3.81 -10.91
C ALA A 148 -6.70 5.19 -10.54
N SER A 149 -8.02 5.36 -10.57
CA SER A 149 -8.71 6.56 -10.09
C SER A 149 -8.50 6.79 -8.59
N LYS A 150 -8.59 5.74 -7.77
CA LYS A 150 -8.31 5.81 -6.32
C LYS A 150 -6.85 6.19 -6.04
N VAL A 151 -5.89 5.60 -6.75
CA VAL A 151 -4.46 5.97 -6.67
C VAL A 151 -4.26 7.44 -7.04
N LYS A 152 -4.92 7.92 -8.10
CA LYS A 152 -4.87 9.34 -8.48
C LYS A 152 -5.42 10.24 -7.38
N SER A 153 -6.58 9.89 -6.80
CA SER A 153 -7.19 10.64 -5.70
C SER A 153 -6.27 10.71 -4.48
N LEU A 154 -5.55 9.62 -4.17
CA LEU A 154 -4.54 9.61 -3.11
C LEU A 154 -3.38 10.59 -3.39
N HIS A 155 -2.86 10.61 -4.62
CA HIS A 155 -1.80 11.56 -5.01
C HIS A 155 -2.26 13.02 -5.04
N GLN A 156 -3.57 13.25 -5.15
CA GLN A 156 -4.17 14.59 -5.07
C GLN A 156 -4.44 15.03 -3.63
N HIS A 157 -4.23 14.17 -2.63
CA HIS A 157 -4.35 14.56 -1.23
C HIS A 157 -3.23 15.53 -0.84
N PRO A 158 -3.53 16.74 -0.31
CA PRO A 158 -2.52 17.79 -0.11
C PRO A 158 -1.32 17.37 0.72
N ALA A 159 -1.52 16.67 1.84
CA ALA A 159 -0.41 16.21 2.69
C ALA A 159 0.48 15.16 2.00
N VAL A 160 -0.14 14.27 1.22
CA VAL A 160 0.60 13.25 0.45
C VAL A 160 1.40 13.91 -0.67
N GLN A 161 0.77 14.84 -1.40
CA GLN A 161 1.41 15.56 -2.48
C GLN A 161 2.64 16.33 -1.99
N GLN A 162 2.49 17.06 -0.88
CA GLN A 162 3.59 17.82 -0.29
C GLN A 162 4.74 16.90 0.16
N ALA A 163 4.44 15.84 0.92
CA ALA A 163 5.47 14.92 1.41
C ALA A 163 6.19 14.16 0.29
N VAL A 164 5.50 13.83 -0.81
CA VAL A 164 6.13 13.24 -1.99
C VAL A 164 7.03 14.25 -2.69
N ALA A 165 6.62 15.52 -2.79
CA ALA A 165 7.42 16.57 -3.41
C ALA A 165 8.69 16.88 -2.60
N ASP A 166 8.60 16.82 -1.27
CA ASP A 166 9.73 17.01 -0.35
C ASP A 166 10.65 15.78 -0.28
N GLY A 167 10.18 14.62 -0.76
CA GLY A 167 10.93 13.36 -0.79
C GLY A 167 10.82 12.54 0.50
N ASP A 168 9.99 12.98 1.44
CA ASP A 168 9.75 12.34 2.74
C ASP A 168 8.87 11.10 2.63
N LEU A 169 7.99 11.06 1.61
CA LEU A 169 7.05 9.96 1.39
C LEU A 169 7.22 9.34 -0.01
N ARG A 170 7.21 8.00 -0.07
CA ARG A 170 7.08 7.24 -1.31
C ARG A 170 5.73 6.54 -1.35
N VAL A 171 4.98 6.75 -2.43
CA VAL A 171 3.70 6.10 -2.66
C VAL A 171 3.88 4.98 -3.68
N HIS A 172 3.42 3.80 -3.31
CA HIS A 172 3.42 2.61 -4.14
C HIS A 172 2.00 2.08 -4.30
N ALA A 173 1.70 1.50 -5.46
CA ALA A 173 0.38 0.99 -5.78
C ALA A 173 0.49 -0.43 -6.35
N LEU A 174 -0.17 -1.37 -5.70
CA LEU A 174 -0.28 -2.76 -6.13
C LEU A 174 -1.74 -3.11 -6.42
N PHE A 175 -1.94 -3.99 -7.39
CA PHE A 175 -3.24 -4.49 -7.77
C PHE A 175 -3.22 -6.01 -7.83
N TYR A 176 -3.99 -6.65 -6.96
CA TYR A 176 -4.06 -8.10 -6.87
C TYR A 176 -5.14 -8.66 -7.79
N LEU A 177 -4.74 -9.61 -8.63
CA LEU A 177 -5.63 -10.38 -9.51
C LEU A 177 -6.04 -11.68 -8.81
N ALA A 178 -7.25 -11.74 -8.27
CA ALA A 178 -7.73 -12.89 -7.49
C ALA A 178 -7.73 -14.20 -8.30
N HIS A 179 -8.16 -14.14 -9.56
CA HIS A 179 -8.29 -15.32 -10.43
C HIS A 179 -6.97 -16.04 -10.73
N CYS A 180 -5.83 -15.32 -10.73
CA CYS A 180 -4.51 -15.90 -10.98
C CYS A 180 -3.52 -15.66 -9.81
N LYS A 181 -4.03 -15.16 -8.68
CA LYS A 181 -3.30 -14.90 -7.44
C LYS A 181 -1.98 -14.14 -7.62
N THR A 182 -1.97 -13.20 -8.56
CA THR A 182 -0.78 -12.43 -8.98
C THR A 182 -0.94 -10.96 -8.63
N PHE A 183 0.17 -10.30 -8.26
CA PHE A 183 0.22 -8.86 -8.08
C PHE A 183 0.74 -8.15 -9.33
N LEU A 184 0.09 -7.05 -9.68
CA LEU A 184 0.57 -6.08 -10.64
C LEU A 184 1.01 -4.82 -9.89
N MET A 185 2.14 -4.23 -10.28
CA MET A 185 2.54 -2.90 -9.85
C MET A 185 1.96 -1.86 -10.79
N TYR A 186 1.27 -0.86 -10.23
CA TYR A 186 0.76 0.27 -10.99
C TYR A 186 1.77 1.42 -10.96
N ASN A 187 2.18 1.88 -12.15
CA ASN A 187 3.04 3.03 -12.31
C ASN A 187 2.19 4.27 -12.56
N SER A 188 2.13 5.19 -11.60
CA SER A 188 1.34 6.42 -11.69
C SER A 188 1.84 7.40 -12.75
N ALA A 189 3.12 7.33 -13.14
CA ALA A 189 3.69 8.20 -14.17
C ALA A 189 3.33 7.75 -15.59
N THR A 190 3.23 6.43 -15.81
CA THR A 190 2.88 5.87 -17.14
C THR A 190 1.43 5.41 -17.24
N HIS A 191 0.70 5.36 -16.13
CA HIS A 191 -0.64 4.79 -16.02
C HIS A 191 -0.71 3.31 -16.45
N GLU A 192 0.36 2.56 -16.24
CA GLU A 192 0.46 1.16 -16.66
C GLU A 192 0.49 0.21 -15.46
N PHE A 193 -0.11 -0.97 -15.64
CA PHE A 193 0.02 -2.10 -14.74
C PHE A 193 1.06 -3.07 -15.29
N ARG A 194 2.05 -3.43 -14.46
CA ARG A 194 3.12 -4.36 -14.83
C ARG A 194 3.17 -5.52 -13.84
N PRO A 195 3.32 -6.78 -14.29
CA PRO A 195 3.55 -7.90 -13.37
C PRO A 195 4.78 -7.65 -12.49
N LEU A 196 4.70 -8.03 -11.22
CA LEU A 196 5.89 -8.16 -10.39
C LEU A 196 6.62 -9.43 -10.82
N ALA A 197 7.84 -9.27 -11.35
CA ALA A 197 8.71 -10.36 -11.79
C ALA A 197 9.41 -11.04 -10.62
#